data_AF-A0A1M4USH3-F1
#
_entry.id   AF-A0A1M4USH3-F1
#
_cell.length_a   1.000
_cell.length_b   1.000
_cell.length_c   1.000
_cell.angle_alpha   90.00
_cell.angle_beta   90.00
_cell.angle_gamma   90.00
#
_symmetry.space_group_name_H-M   'P 1'
#
loop_
_entity.id
_entity.type
_entity.pdbx_description
1 polymer ?
#
loop_
_entity_poly.entity_id
_entity_poly.type
_entity_poly.pdbx_seq_one_letter_code
_entity_poly.pdbx_strand_id
1 'polypeptide(L)' 'MKFPAKAPTGPECPECGSKEKRFPPGREGQYHVFCEQCGYDFGRFDTLSRSYEHMLDDLERKLGVSHAPLDEQGKPIEP' A
#
# COMPACT_ATOMS: atom_id res chain seq x y z
N MET A 1 4.10 2.00 -14.49
CA MET A 1 5.15 1.98 -13.44
C MET A 1 5.65 0.54 -13.31
N LYS A 2 6.93 0.30 -13.02
CA LYS A 2 7.49 -1.05 -12.85
C LYS A 2 7.59 -1.30 -11.34
N PHE A 3 6.69 -2.10 -10.78
CA PHE A 3 6.73 -2.41 -9.35
C PHE A 3 8.00 -3.21 -9.01
N PRO A 4 8.70 -2.88 -7.91
CA PRO A 4 9.85 -3.64 -7.48
C PRO A 4 9.41 -5.06 -7.06
N ALA A 5 10.22 -6.07 -7.37
CA ALA A 5 9.93 -7.47 -7.02
C ALA A 5 9.86 -7.69 -5.49
N LYS A 6 10.54 -6.84 -4.72
CA LYS A 6 10.54 -6.83 -3.26
C LYS A 6 10.59 -5.39 -2.76
N ALA A 7 9.85 -5.08 -1.70
CA ALA A 7 9.95 -3.77 -1.05
C ALA A 7 9.60 -3.86 0.44
N PRO A 8 10.26 -3.04 1.29
CA PRO A 8 9.83 -2.82 2.66
C PRO A 8 8.57 -1.96 2.65
N THR A 9 7.43 -2.55 3.00
CA THR A 9 6.14 -1.85 3.04
C THR A 9 5.43 -2.14 4.37
N GLY A 10 4.71 -1.16 4.91
CA GLY A 10 3.74 -1.41 5.99
C GLY A 10 2.53 -2.19 5.47
N PRO A 11 1.72 -2.86 6.33
CA PRO A 11 2.02 -3.10 7.73
C PRO A 11 3.03 -4.26 7.83
N GLU A 12 3.49 -4.53 9.04
CA GLU A 12 4.36 -5.66 9.33
C GLU A 12 3.65 -6.99 9.10
N CYS A 13 4.40 -8.03 8.77
CA CYS A 13 3.87 -9.38 8.69
C CYS A 13 3.34 -9.82 10.08
N PRO A 14 2.09 -10.29 10.18
CA PRO A 14 1.52 -10.69 11.46
C PRO A 14 2.21 -11.90 12.10
N GLU A 15 2.87 -12.74 11.29
CA GLU A 15 3.56 -13.96 11.76
C GLU A 15 4.98 -13.69 12.26
N CYS A 16 5.76 -12.86 11.55
CA CYS A 16 7.20 -12.67 11.86
C CYS A 16 7.63 -11.22 12.07
N GLY A 17 6.73 -10.25 11.94
CA GLY A 17 7.03 -8.82 12.08
C GLY A 17 7.80 -8.20 10.90
N SER A 18 8.17 -8.98 9.89
CA SER A 18 8.95 -8.45 8.75
C SER A 18 8.13 -7.46 7.91
N LYS A 19 8.79 -6.39 7.45
CA LYS A 19 8.23 -5.41 6.50
C LYS A 19 8.51 -5.79 5.05
N GLU A 20 9.37 -6.77 4.81
CA GLU A 20 9.74 -7.16 3.46
C GLU A 20 8.64 -8.01 2.82
N LYS A 21 8.05 -7.45 1.76
CA LYS A 21 7.06 -8.13 0.96
C LYS A 21 7.62 -8.43 -0.42
N ARG A 22 7.23 -9.60 -0.95
CA ARG A 22 7.50 -10.06 -2.30
C ARG A 22 6.27 -9.82 -3.15
N PHE A 23 6.45 -8.96 -4.15
CA PHE A 23 5.41 -8.59 -5.08
C PHE A 23 5.45 -9.51 -6.29
N PRO A 24 4.29 -9.78 -6.90
CA PRO A 24 4.22 -10.72 -7.99
C PRO A 24 4.95 -10.24 -9.25
N PRO A 25 5.51 -11.15 -10.06
CA PRO A 25 6.29 -10.81 -11.26
C PRO A 25 5.43 -10.42 -12.48
N GLY A 26 4.10 -10.41 -12.37
CA GLY A 26 3.15 -10.21 -13.47
C GLY A 26 2.17 -9.04 -13.24
N ARG A 27 1.07 -8.97 -14.02
CA ARG A 27 0.05 -7.93 -13.85
C ARG A 27 -0.64 -8.07 -12.48
N GLU A 28 -0.72 -6.96 -11.77
CA GLU A 28 -1.26 -6.74 -10.42
C GLU A 28 -2.62 -7.41 -10.13
N GLY A 29 -3.41 -7.69 -11.18
CA GLY A 29 -4.77 -8.19 -11.06
C GLY A 29 -4.93 -9.62 -10.54
N GLN A 30 -3.98 -10.54 -10.62
CA GLN A 30 -4.25 -11.97 -10.29
C GLN A 30 -3.32 -12.63 -9.28
N TYR A 31 -2.32 -11.90 -8.76
CA TYR A 31 -1.28 -12.54 -7.98
C TYR A 31 -1.23 -12.04 -6.55
N HIS A 32 -0.88 -12.97 -5.66
CA HIS A 32 -0.79 -12.75 -4.22
C HIS A 32 0.53 -12.07 -3.84
N VAL A 33 0.49 -11.34 -2.72
CA VAL A 33 1.66 -10.74 -2.08
C VAL A 33 2.05 -11.60 -0.91
N PHE A 34 3.34 -11.94 -0.82
CA PHE A 34 3.84 -12.80 0.25
C PHE A 34 4.85 -12.06 1.13
N CYS A 35 4.97 -12.45 2.39
CA CYS A 35 6.13 -12.09 3.20
C CYS A 35 7.39 -12.73 2.59
N GLU A 36 8.45 -11.95 2.45
CA GLU A 36 9.72 -12.49 1.94
C GLU A 36 10.38 -13.44 2.93
N GLN A 37 10.22 -13.20 4.24
CA GLN A 37 10.89 -13.99 5.28
C GLN A 37 10.17 -15.29 5.63
N CYS A 38 8.87 -15.25 5.93
CA CYS A 38 8.14 -16.42 6.42
C CYS A 38 7.12 -16.99 5.42
N GLY A 39 6.91 -16.33 4.29
CA GLY A 39 5.97 -16.79 3.26
C GLY A 39 4.49 -16.55 3.56
N TYR A 40 4.16 -15.81 4.63
CA TYR A 40 2.78 -15.44 4.94
C TYR A 40 2.09 -14.78 3.73
N ASP A 41 0.88 -15.22 3.42
CA ASP A 41 0.10 -14.74 2.28
C ASP A 41 -0.78 -13.56 2.70
N PHE A 42 -0.49 -12.37 2.16
CA PHE A 42 -1.29 -11.16 2.36
C PHE A 42 -2.53 -11.11 1.45
N GLY A 43 -2.69 -12.08 0.55
CA GLY A 43 -3.74 -12.11 -0.46
C GLY A 43 -3.38 -11.32 -1.72
N ARG A 44 -4.38 -11.09 -2.58
CA ARG A 44 -4.21 -10.41 -3.86
C ARG A 44 -3.73 -8.97 -3.67
N PHE A 45 -2.81 -8.55 -4.54
CA PHE A 45 -2.24 -7.20 -4.50
C PHE A 45 -3.30 -6.10 -4.54
N ASP A 46 -4.29 -6.16 -5.43
CA ASP A 46 -5.37 -5.15 -5.50
C ASP A 46 -6.16 -5.02 -4.20
N THR A 47 -6.50 -6.15 -3.57
CA THR A 47 -7.20 -6.18 -2.27
C THR A 47 -6.33 -5.59 -1.17
N LEU A 48 -5.04 -5.91 -1.16
CA LEU A 48 -4.09 -5.37 -0.20
C LEU A 48 -3.94 -3.85 -0.39
N SER A 49 -3.81 -3.36 -1.62
CA SER A 49 -3.73 -1.93 -1.97
C SER A 49 -4.97 -1.15 -1.52
N ARG A 50 -6.17 -1.66 -1.82
CA ARG A 50 -7.43 -1.04 -1.35
C ARG A 50 -7.52 -0.97 0.17
N SER A 51 -7.03 -2.00 0.87
CA SER A 51 -7.01 -1.99 2.34
C SER A 51 -6.10 -0.88 2.88
N TYR A 52 -4.95 -0.63 2.25
CA TYR A 52 -4.11 0.51 2.60
C TYR A 52 -4.77 1.84 2.34
N GLU A 53 -5.39 2.01 1.17
CA GLU A 53 -6.10 3.25 0.83
C GLU A 53 -7.18 3.56 1.86
N HIS A 54 -7.96 2.56 2.27
CA HIS A 54 -8.93 2.72 3.35
C HIS A 54 -8.31 3.07 4.70
N MET A 55 -7.20 2.43 5.07
CA MET A 55 -6.50 2.76 6.33
C MET A 55 -5.94 4.19 6.31
N LEU A 56 -5.42 4.64 5.17
CA LEU A 56 -4.93 6.00 4.99
C LEU A 56 -6.07 7.02 5.08
N ASP A 57 -7.17 6.80 4.36
CA ASP A 57 -8.35 7.67 4.40
C ASP A 57 -8.93 7.80 5.82
N ASP A 58 -9.00 6.70 6.57
CA ASP A 58 -9.41 6.70 7.97
C ASP A 58 -8.46 7.48 8.88
N LEU A 59 -7.15 7.39 8.65
CA LEU A 59 -6.14 8.13 9.41
C LEU A 59 -6.17 9.63 9.07
N GLU A 60 -6.25 9.96 7.79
CA GLU A 60 -6.38 11.34 7.28
C GLU A 60 -7.61 12.01 7.87
N ARG A 61 -8.76 11.33 7.86
CA ARG A 61 -10.01 11.81 8.47
C ARG A 61 -9.86 12.04 9.97
N LYS A 62 -9.22 11.13 10.71
CA LYS A 62 -8.99 11.28 12.16
C LYS A 62 -8.06 12.44 12.49
N LEU A 63 -7.10 12.71 11.62
CA LEU A 63 -6.14 13.80 11.78
C LEU A 63 -6.68 15.15 11.27
N GLY A 64 -7.86 15.17 10.66
CA GLY A 64 -8.43 16.37 10.04
C GLY A 64 -7.62 16.85 8.82
N VAL A 65 -6.83 15.96 8.21
CA VAL A 65 -6.07 16.25 7.01
C VAL A 65 -6.96 15.87 5.83
N SER A 66 -7.50 16.86 5.13
CA SER A 66 -8.04 16.66 3.79
C SER A 66 -6.97 17.05 2.80
N HIS A 67 -6.49 16.12 1.98
CA HIS A 67 -5.71 16.50 0.79
C HIS A 67 -6.65 17.29 -0.13
N ALA A 68 -6.62 18.62 -0.03
CA ALA A 68 -7.12 19.47 -1.09
C ALA A 68 -6.41 19.03 -2.38
N PRO A 69 -7.13 18.89 -3.52
CA PRO A 69 -6.47 18.57 -4.77
C PRO A 69 -5.38 19.62 -4.98
N LEU A 70 -4.15 19.16 -5.15
CA LEU A 70 -3.01 20.06 -5.32
C LEU A 70 -2.84 20.33 -6.82
N ASP A 71 -2.50 21.55 -7.18
CA ASP A 71 -2.08 21.87 -8.55
C ASP A 71 -0.74 21.17 -8.87
N GLU A 72 -0.28 21.28 -10.13
CA GLU A 72 1.00 20.71 -10.56
C GLU A 72 2.22 21.28 -9.81
N GLN A 73 2.03 22.32 -8.97
CA GLN A 73 3.05 22.92 -8.12
C GLN A 73 2.89 22.56 -6.64
N GLY A 74 1.98 21.65 -6.29
CA GLY A 74 1.78 21.18 -4.92
C GLY A 74 1.02 22.17 -4.04
N LYS A 75 0.32 23.16 -4.61
CA LYS A 75 -0.50 24.11 -3.84
C LYS A 75 -1.96 23.65 -3.76
N PRO A 76 -2.64 23.88 -2.61
CA PRO A 76 -4.07 23.62 -2.50
C PRO A 76 -4.85 24.36 -3.59
N ILE A 77 -5.65 23.64 -4.37
CA ILE A 77 -6.63 24.24 -5.27
C ILE A 77 -7.81 24.69 -4.40
N GLU A 78 -7.90 25.99 -4.14
CA GLU A 78 -9.06 26.59 -3.50
C GLU A 78 -10.28 26.55 -4.44
N PRO A 79 -11.50 26.27 -3.94
CA PRO A 79 -12.71 26.16 -4.74
C PRO A 79 -13.21 27.50 -5.30
#